data_AF-A0A965XI48-F1
#
_entry.id   AF-A0A965XI48-F1
#
_cell.length_a   1.000
_cell.length_b   1.000
_cell.length_c   1.000
_cell.angle_alpha   90.00
_cell.angle_beta   90.00
_cell.angle_gamma   90.00
#
_symmetry.space_group_name_H-M   'P 1'
#
loop_
_entity.id
_entity.type
_entity.pdbx_description
1 polymer ?
#
loop_
_entity_poly.entity_id
_entity_poly.type
_entity_poly.pdbx_seq_one_letter_code
_entity_poly.pdbx_strand_id
1 'polypeptide(L)' 'MNKEYFDSVCGYKSAMAQARLMLLKGILTEDEYAIIDTMMAEKYGLSSCSLFRENDLLYKESDGNM' A
#
# COMPACT_ATOMS: atom_id res chain seq x y z
N MET A 1 -9.26 16.18 8.11
CA MET A 1 -9.01 14.73 8.14
C MET A 1 -9.49 14.21 9.49
N ASN A 2 -10.40 13.24 9.54
CA ASN A 2 -10.86 12.64 10.81
C ASN A 2 -9.68 11.87 11.45
N LYS A 3 -9.54 11.95 12.77
CA LYS A 3 -8.53 11.23 13.54
C LYS A 3 -8.57 9.71 13.28
N GLU A 4 -9.76 9.12 13.21
CA GLU A 4 -9.93 7.68 12.96
C GLU A 4 -9.39 7.27 11.58
N TYR A 5 -9.65 8.11 10.58
CA TYR A 5 -9.14 7.90 9.23
C TYR A 5 -7.61 8.07 9.19
N PHE A 6 -7.06 9.04 9.91
CA PHE A 6 -5.62 9.22 10.05
C PHE A 6 -4.95 8.00 10.70
N ASP A 7 -5.52 7.52 11.81
CA ASP A 7 -4.99 6.34 12.51
C ASP A 7 -5.02 5.10 11.60
N SER A 8 -6.06 4.96 10.77
CA SER A 8 -6.18 3.89 9.77
C SER A 8 -5.10 3.99 8.68
N VAL A 9 -4.89 5.18 8.11
CA VAL A 9 -3.83 5.42 7.12
C VAL A 9 -2.45 5.17 7.72
N CYS A 10 -2.19 5.60 8.95
CA CYS A 10 -0.94 5.32 9.66
C CYS A 10 -0.72 3.81 9.85
N GLY A 11 -1.74 3.08 10.31
CA GLY A 11 -1.65 1.63 10.49
C GLY A 11 -1.31 0.90 9.18
N TYR A 12 -2.01 1.27 8.10
CA TYR A 12 -1.73 0.75 6.77
C TYR A 12 -0.30 1.07 6.31
N LYS A 13 0.15 2.33 6.41
CA LYS A 13 1.50 2.74 5.98
C LYS A 13 2.59 2.05 6.80
N SER A 14 2.39 1.86 8.10
CA SER A 14 3.33 1.11 8.94
C SER A 14 3.46 -0.35 8.52
N ALA A 15 2.35 -1.02 8.19
CA ALA A 15 2.36 -2.40 7.70
C ALA A 15 3.05 -2.49 6.34
N MET A 16 2.71 -1.60 5.39
CA MET A 16 3.30 -1.60 4.06
C MET A 16 4.78 -1.22 4.06
N ALA A 17 5.24 -0.36 4.97
CA ALA A 17 6.66 -0.08 5.12
C ALA A 17 7.46 -1.35 5.48
N GLN A 18 6.92 -2.22 6.35
CA GLN A 18 7.55 -3.51 6.66
C GLN A 18 7.53 -4.46 5.46
N ALA A 19 6.37 -4.59 4.78
CA ALA A 19 6.26 -5.41 3.58
C ALA A 19 7.24 -4.97 2.49
N ARG A 20 7.47 -3.66 2.34
CA ARG A 20 8.41 -3.11 1.35
C ARG A 20 9.85 -3.49 1.68
N LEU A 21 10.22 -3.46 2.95
CA LEU A 21 11.55 -3.94 3.39
C LEU A 21 11.72 -5.44 3.14
N MET A 22 10.66 -6.23 3.30
CA MET A 22 10.68 -7.66 3.01
C MET A 22 10.85 -7.93 1.50
N LEU A 23 10.15 -7.16 0.65
CA LEU A 23 10.32 -7.20 -0.81
C LEU A 23 11.75 -6.84 -1.22
N LEU A 24 12.31 -5.73 -0.71
CA LEU A 24 13.68 -5.30 -1.00
C LEU A 24 14.74 -6.33 -0.56
N LYS A 25 14.43 -7.14 0.46
CA LYS A 25 15.29 -8.23 0.92
C LYS A 25 15.07 -9.55 0.18
N GLY A 26 14.14 -9.59 -0.79
CA GLY A 26 13.79 -10.79 -1.53
C GLY A 26 13.03 -11.84 -0.71
N ILE A 27 12.44 -11.45 0.42
CA ILE A 27 11.60 -12.33 1.26
C ILE A 27 10.21 -12.48 0.64
N LEU A 28 9.74 -11.45 -0.05
CA LEU A 28 8.48 -11.44 -0.79
C LEU A 28 8.77 -11.24 -2.27
N THR A 29 7.90 -11.80 -3.10
CA THR A 29 7.74 -11.44 -4.51
C THR A 29 6.85 -10.21 -4.68
N GLU A 30 6.87 -9.60 -5.87
CA GLU A 30 5.98 -8.47 -6.19
C GLU A 30 4.50 -8.86 -6.11
N ASP A 31 4.15 -10.09 -6.53
CA ASP A 31 2.79 -10.62 -6.47
C ASP A 31 2.32 -10.78 -5.00
N GLU A 32 3.17 -11.34 -4.13
CA GLU A 32 2.87 -11.45 -2.70
C GLU A 32 2.74 -10.08 -2.05
N TYR A 33 3.58 -9.11 -2.44
CA TYR A 33 3.49 -7.73 -1.97
C TYR A 33 2.14 -7.09 -2.37
N ALA A 34 1.66 -7.30 -3.60
CA ALA A 34 0.37 -6.80 -4.07
C ALA A 34 -0.83 -7.44 -3.33
N ILE A 35 -0.73 -8.72 -3.00
CA ILE A 35 -1.73 -9.43 -2.18
C ILE A 35 -1.76 -8.82 -0.77
N ILE A 36 -0.59 -8.60 -0.15
CA ILE A 36 -0.46 -7.95 1.16
C ILE A 36 -1.04 -6.52 1.14
N ASP A 37 -0.76 -5.73 0.10
CA ASP A 37 -1.33 -4.40 -0.08
C ASP A 37 -2.86 -4.40 -0.01
N THR A 38 -3.47 -5.33 -0.75
CA THR A 38 -4.92 -5.49 -0.80
C THR A 38 -5.49 -5.86 0.56
N MET A 39 -4.92 -6.88 1.21
CA MET A 39 -5.37 -7.31 2.54
C MET A 39 -5.23 -6.21 3.60
N MET A 40 -4.12 -5.46 3.59
CA MET A 40 -3.88 -4.39 4.57
C MET A 40 -4.83 -3.22 4.35
N ALA A 41 -5.07 -2.84 3.10
CA ALA A 41 -6.01 -1.76 2.83
C ALA A 41 -7.43 -2.12 3.24
N GLU A 42 -7.89 -3.35 2.98
CA GLU A 42 -9.19 -3.82 3.49
C GLU A 42 -9.24 -3.80 5.01
N LYS A 43 -8.20 -4.31 5.68
CA LYS A 43 -8.08 -4.34 7.14
C LYS A 43 -8.18 -2.94 7.77
N TYR A 44 -7.59 -1.94 7.15
CA TYR A 44 -7.60 -0.56 7.62
C TYR A 44 -8.71 0.29 6.96
N GLY A 45 -9.61 -0.30 6.19
CA GLY A 45 -10.75 0.40 5.58
C GLY A 45 -10.35 1.44 4.52
N LEU A 46 -9.20 1.29 3.88
CA LEU A 46 -8.80 2.14 2.75
C LEU A 46 -9.53 1.69 1.48
N SER A 47 -10.17 2.65 0.81
CA SER A 47 -10.69 2.45 -0.54
C SER A 47 -9.60 1.96 -1.49
N SER A 48 -9.97 1.11 -2.46
CA SER A 48 -9.08 0.69 -3.55
C SER A 48 -8.57 1.88 -4.38
N CYS A 49 -9.30 2.99 -4.39
CA CYS A 49 -8.92 4.24 -5.08
C CYS A 49 -8.30 5.27 -4.13
N SER A 50 -7.84 4.86 -2.94
CA SER A 50 -7.20 5.77 -2.00
C SER A 50 -5.80 6.17 -2.50
N LEU A 51 -5.52 7.48 -2.50
CA LEU A 51 -4.19 8.05 -2.80
C LEU A 51 -3.09 7.55 -1.85
N PHE A 52 -3.48 6.92 -0.73
CA PHE A 52 -2.52 6.39 0.23
C PHE A 52 -2.06 4.98 -0.13
N ARG A 53 -2.62 4.32 -1.14
CA ARG A 53 -2.24 2.95 -1.54
C ARG A 53 -0.83 2.93 -2.16
N GLU A 54 -0.11 1.84 -1.99
CA GLU A 54 1.22 1.64 -2.62
C GLU A 54 1.11 1.36 -4.13
N ASN A 55 -0.05 0.89 -4.61
CA ASN A 55 -0.38 0.78 -6.04
C ASN A 55 -0.94 2.08 -6.64
N ASP A 56 -0.82 3.20 -5.94
CA ASP A 56 -1.25 4.48 -6.50
C ASP A 56 -0.34 4.88 -7.69
N LEU A 57 -0.97 5.41 -8.73
CA LEU A 57 -0.33 5.84 -9.98
C LEU A 57 0.68 6.97 -9.77
N LEU A 58 0.66 7.61 -8.60
CA LEU A 58 1.65 8.64 -8.22
C LEU A 58 3.06 8.08 -8.03
N TYR A 59 3.20 6.80 -7.66
CA TYR A 59 4.50 6.16 -7.41
C TYR A 59 4.88 5.14 -8.49
N LYS A 60 3.95 4.79 -9.38
CA LYS A 60 4.25 3.97 -10.53
C LYS A 60 5.02 4.82 -11.54
N GLU A 61 6.23 4.42 -11.89
CA GLU A 61 6.94 4.92 -13.09
C GLU A 61 6.26 4.43 -14.38
N SER A 62 4.93 4.39 -14.43
CA SER A 62 4.21 4.25 -15.67
C SER A 62 4.17 5.63 -16.30
N ASP A 63 5.19 5.93 -17.09
CA ASP A 63 5.15 6.99 -18.10
C ASP A 63 3.79 6.88 -18.79
N GLY A 64 2.95 7.90 -18.66
CA GLY A 64 1.53 7.88 -18.99
C GLY A 64 1.24 7.68 -20.47
N ASN A 65 1.55 6.51 -21.00
CA ASN A 65 1.34 6.12 -22.38
C ASN A 65 0.70 4.72 -22.39
N MET A 66 -0.63 4.72 -22.28
CA MET A 66 -1.45 3.61 -22.76
C MET A 66 -1.46 3.59 -24.29
#